data_AF-W1PSV9-F1
#
_entry.id   AF-W1PSV9-F1
#
_cell.length_a   1.000
_cell.length_b   1.000
_cell.length_c   1.000
_cell.angle_alpha   90.00
_cell.angle_beta   90.00
_cell.angle_gamma   90.00
#
_symmetry.space_group_name_H-M   'P 1'
#
loop_
_entity.id
_entity.type
_entity.pdbx_description
1 polymer ?
#
loop_
_entity_poly.entity_id
_entity_poly.type
_entity_poly.pdbx_seq_one_letter_code
_entity_poly.pdbx_strand_id
1 'polypeptide(L)'
;MHSLKFSSITNGEIRGISSVDSKLFQILLFRCKNMKVQSIKISAPGDSPNTDGIHIGSSSNISISQSRIGTGDDCISIGPGTAQVTVRDVVGSLGKFPKEEDVQGIHVENCTISDTTTGLRIKTWADSASSSASNFTYEDIVMNNVANPIIIDQQYCPYSSCPQKDPSPVKISDISFKNIRGTTSSKVAVNLLCSEAFLSQNVKLDDIKLEYNEQGRPSTASCTNVKGVSAGVQAPPTCL
;
A
#
# COMPACT_ATOMS: atom_id res chain seq x y z
N MET A 1 16.64 -5.97 -13.62
CA MET A 1 15.92 -6.62 -14.74
C MET A 1 14.65 -7.21 -14.14
N HIS A 2 13.47 -6.91 -14.72
CA HIS A 2 12.18 -7.46 -14.27
C HIS A 2 11.91 -8.77 -15.03
N SER A 3 11.14 -9.71 -14.44
CA SER A 3 10.79 -10.96 -15.15
C SER A 3 9.83 -10.72 -16.30
N LEU A 4 8.74 -9.98 -16.07
CA LEU A 4 7.75 -9.66 -17.11
C LEU A 4 7.44 -8.16 -17.12
N LYS A 5 7.46 -7.56 -18.31
CA LYS A 5 7.07 -6.17 -18.54
C LYS A 5 6.02 -6.09 -19.63
N PHE A 6 4.86 -5.53 -19.27
CA PHE A 6 3.78 -5.21 -20.18
C PHE A 6 3.72 -3.69 -20.33
N SER A 7 3.70 -3.20 -21.56
CA SER A 7 3.76 -1.76 -21.82
C SER A 7 2.79 -1.34 -22.91
N SER A 8 2.04 -0.27 -22.64
CA SER A 8 1.08 0.32 -23.60
C SER A 8 -0.03 -0.64 -24.08
N ILE A 9 -0.38 -1.64 -23.26
CA ILE A 9 -1.44 -2.59 -23.59
C ILE A 9 -2.79 -2.02 -23.22
N THR A 10 -3.74 -2.08 -24.15
CA THR A 10 -5.16 -1.77 -23.90
C THR A 10 -6.00 -3.01 -24.08
N ASN A 11 -6.92 -3.29 -23.15
CA ASN A 11 -7.83 -4.44 -23.17
C ASN A 11 -7.09 -5.79 -23.18
N GLY A 12 -6.30 -6.04 -22.13
CA GLY A 12 -5.51 -7.27 -22.00
C GLY A 12 -5.89 -8.11 -20.78
N GLU A 13 -5.53 -9.39 -20.85
CA GLU A 13 -5.63 -10.33 -19.73
C GLU A 13 -4.29 -11.03 -19.50
N ILE A 14 -3.87 -11.08 -18.25
CA ILE A 14 -2.73 -11.86 -17.78
C ILE A 14 -3.29 -12.89 -16.79
N ARG A 15 -3.19 -14.18 -17.13
CA ARG A 15 -3.82 -15.22 -16.32
C ARG A 15 -2.95 -16.45 -16.16
N GLY A 16 -2.93 -17.01 -14.94
CA GLY A 16 -2.33 -18.32 -14.65
C GLY A 16 -0.81 -18.35 -14.72
N ILE A 17 -0.14 -17.20 -14.62
CA ILE A 17 1.32 -17.11 -14.70
C ILE A 17 1.93 -17.33 -13.32
N SER A 18 3.03 -18.10 -13.29
CA SER A 18 3.92 -18.18 -12.14
C SER A 18 5.24 -17.45 -12.44
N SER A 19 5.70 -16.60 -11.52
CA SER A 19 7.00 -15.92 -11.60
C SER A 19 7.81 -16.17 -10.32
N VAL A 20 9.09 -16.46 -10.47
CA VAL A 20 9.98 -16.85 -9.37
C VAL A 20 11.30 -16.08 -9.47
N ASP A 21 11.77 -15.55 -8.34
CA ASP A 21 13.13 -15.01 -8.15
C ASP A 21 13.60 -13.98 -9.20
N SER A 22 12.73 -13.00 -9.51
CA SER A 22 13.11 -11.84 -10.31
C SER A 22 14.23 -11.04 -9.64
N LYS A 23 15.10 -10.41 -10.44
CA LYS A 23 16.17 -9.52 -9.94
C LYS A 23 15.66 -8.12 -9.52
N LEU A 24 14.42 -7.78 -9.86
CA LEU A 24 13.69 -6.56 -9.49
C LEU A 24 12.20 -6.94 -9.43
N PHE A 25 11.29 -6.06 -9.85
CA PHE A 25 9.85 -6.38 -9.95
C PHE A 25 9.60 -7.67 -10.73
N GLN A 26 8.66 -8.49 -10.27
CA GLN A 26 8.28 -9.74 -10.91
C GLN A 26 7.41 -9.47 -12.14
N ILE A 27 6.39 -8.61 -11.99
CA ILE A 27 5.54 -8.13 -13.09
C ILE A 27 5.50 -6.60 -13.06
N LEU A 28 5.75 -5.98 -14.21
CA LEU A 28 5.59 -4.54 -14.42
C LEU A 28 4.47 -4.27 -15.43
N LEU A 29 3.44 -3.53 -15.00
CA LEU A 29 2.42 -2.94 -15.87
C LEU A 29 2.72 -1.44 -16.02
N PHE A 30 3.01 -0.99 -17.23
CA PHE A 30 3.33 0.41 -17.48
C PHE A 30 2.54 0.98 -18.66
N ARG A 31 1.84 2.10 -18.46
CA ARG A 31 0.97 2.69 -19.50
C ARG A 31 -0.11 1.74 -20.00
N CYS A 32 -0.59 0.85 -19.14
CA CYS A 32 -1.63 -0.11 -19.47
C CYS A 32 -3.03 0.45 -19.20
N LYS A 33 -4.02 0.01 -19.97
CA LYS A 33 -5.42 0.38 -19.79
C LYS A 33 -6.33 -0.85 -19.88
N ASN A 34 -7.31 -0.95 -18.98
CA ASN A 34 -8.29 -2.05 -18.99
C ASN A 34 -7.61 -3.43 -18.97
N MET A 35 -6.77 -3.67 -17.96
CA MET A 35 -6.10 -4.97 -17.79
C MET A 35 -6.78 -5.80 -16.70
N LYS A 36 -6.95 -7.09 -16.96
CA LYS A 36 -7.30 -8.08 -15.94
C LYS A 36 -6.07 -8.93 -15.63
N VAL A 37 -5.71 -9.03 -14.37
CA VAL A 37 -4.62 -9.86 -13.87
C VAL A 37 -5.22 -10.86 -12.88
N GLN A 38 -5.13 -12.14 -13.20
CA GLN A 38 -5.87 -13.17 -12.47
C GLN A 38 -5.05 -14.43 -12.25
N SER A 39 -5.21 -15.07 -11.09
CA SER A 39 -4.59 -16.38 -10.82
C SER A 39 -3.06 -16.34 -10.96
N ILE A 40 -2.43 -15.26 -10.48
CA ILE A 40 -0.98 -15.11 -10.52
C ILE A 40 -0.35 -15.73 -9.28
N LYS A 41 0.78 -16.43 -9.47
CA LYS A 41 1.61 -16.93 -8.37
C LYS A 41 3.00 -16.31 -8.44
N ILE A 42 3.39 -15.55 -7.43
CA ILE A 42 4.72 -14.97 -7.33
C ILE A 42 5.42 -15.51 -6.09
N SER A 43 6.70 -15.85 -6.23
CA SER A 43 7.56 -16.25 -5.13
C SER A 43 8.94 -15.61 -5.28
N ALA A 44 9.44 -15.00 -4.22
CA ALA A 44 10.83 -14.61 -4.05
C ALA A 44 11.22 -14.78 -2.57
N PRO A 45 12.51 -14.91 -2.24
CA PRO A 45 12.98 -14.94 -0.86
C PRO A 45 12.59 -13.66 -0.11
N GLY A 46 12.20 -13.79 1.16
CA GLY A 46 11.75 -12.65 1.98
C GLY A 46 12.86 -11.64 2.32
N ASP A 47 14.12 -12.02 2.13
CA ASP A 47 15.31 -11.18 2.28
C ASP A 47 15.80 -10.59 0.95
N SER A 48 15.02 -10.75 -0.14
CA SER A 48 15.38 -10.27 -1.47
C SER A 48 14.85 -8.85 -1.73
N PRO A 49 15.68 -7.80 -1.65
CA PRO A 49 15.22 -6.42 -1.78
C PRO A 49 14.73 -6.12 -3.19
N ASN A 50 13.73 -5.23 -3.31
CA ASN A 50 13.21 -4.70 -4.58
C ASN A 50 12.61 -5.74 -5.53
N THR A 51 12.15 -6.87 -4.97
CA THR A 51 11.52 -7.96 -5.72
C THR A 51 10.02 -7.81 -5.84
N ASP A 52 9.51 -6.57 -5.92
CA ASP A 52 8.08 -6.26 -5.87
C ASP A 52 7.24 -7.21 -6.74
N GLY A 53 6.10 -7.67 -6.25
CA GLY A 53 5.26 -8.62 -6.97
C GLY A 53 4.71 -8.04 -8.27
N ILE A 54 3.72 -7.15 -8.17
CA ILE A 54 3.16 -6.45 -9.32
C ILE A 54 3.36 -4.96 -9.14
N HIS A 55 4.19 -4.36 -9.97
CA HIS A 55 4.33 -2.91 -10.05
C HIS A 55 3.42 -2.34 -11.14
N ILE A 56 2.64 -1.31 -10.83
CA ILE A 56 1.72 -0.65 -11.76
C ILE A 56 2.11 0.83 -11.85
N GLY A 57 2.41 1.35 -13.04
CA GLY A 57 2.73 2.77 -13.22
C GLY A 57 2.02 3.36 -14.43
N SER A 58 1.61 4.63 -14.34
CA SER A 58 0.94 5.39 -15.41
C SER A 58 -0.20 4.62 -16.08
N SER A 59 -0.96 3.82 -15.32
CA SER A 59 -1.94 2.86 -15.87
C SER A 59 -3.35 3.13 -15.34
N SER A 60 -4.38 2.67 -16.05
CA SER A 60 -5.77 2.87 -15.62
C SER A 60 -6.65 1.65 -15.79
N ASN A 61 -7.67 1.51 -14.93
CA ASN A 61 -8.64 0.42 -14.97
C ASN A 61 -7.95 -0.96 -14.93
N ILE A 62 -7.21 -1.20 -13.86
CA ILE A 62 -6.49 -2.46 -13.65
C ILE A 62 -7.21 -3.26 -12.57
N SER A 63 -7.55 -4.51 -12.84
CA SER A 63 -8.07 -5.43 -11.82
C SER A 63 -7.08 -6.56 -11.56
N ILE A 64 -6.75 -6.78 -10.30
CA ILE A 64 -5.91 -7.90 -9.83
C ILE A 64 -6.79 -8.76 -8.94
N SER A 65 -6.82 -10.08 -9.16
CA SER A 65 -7.65 -10.99 -8.39
C SER A 65 -7.07 -12.40 -8.26
N GLN A 66 -7.47 -13.12 -7.21
CA GLN A 66 -7.18 -14.56 -7.03
C GLN A 66 -5.68 -14.87 -7.11
N SER A 67 -4.83 -13.99 -6.59
CA SER A 67 -3.38 -14.10 -6.75
C SER A 67 -2.71 -14.39 -5.41
N ARG A 68 -1.59 -15.12 -5.45
CA ARG A 68 -0.76 -15.41 -4.28
C ARG A 68 0.65 -14.91 -4.54
N ILE A 69 1.07 -13.91 -3.77
CA ILE A 69 2.33 -13.20 -3.98
C ILE A 69 3.14 -13.28 -2.68
N GLY A 70 4.31 -13.90 -2.76
CA GLY A 70 5.34 -13.85 -1.72
C GLY A 70 6.60 -13.22 -2.31
N THR A 71 7.13 -12.20 -1.63
CA THR A 71 8.29 -11.44 -2.10
C THR A 71 9.05 -10.87 -0.89
N GLY A 72 10.28 -10.38 -1.12
CA GLY A 72 11.05 -9.62 -0.12
C GLY A 72 10.77 -8.11 -0.13
N ASP A 73 9.86 -7.62 -0.99
CA ASP A 73 9.46 -6.20 -1.04
C ASP A 73 7.92 -6.06 -1.15
N ASP A 74 7.43 -5.00 -1.79
CA ASP A 74 6.00 -4.75 -1.94
C ASP A 74 5.30 -5.86 -2.75
N CYS A 75 4.20 -6.39 -2.25
CA CYS A 75 3.48 -7.39 -3.02
C CYS A 75 2.77 -6.77 -4.25
N ILE A 76 2.18 -5.57 -4.10
CA ILE A 76 1.64 -4.78 -5.21
C ILE A 76 2.01 -3.30 -5.03
N SER A 77 3.00 -2.79 -5.77
CA SER A 77 3.34 -1.37 -5.73
C SER A 77 2.61 -0.60 -6.83
N ILE A 78 2.07 0.57 -6.48
CA ILE A 78 1.35 1.45 -7.40
C ILE A 78 2.15 2.75 -7.54
N GLY A 79 2.39 3.17 -8.77
CA GLY A 79 3.23 4.30 -9.12
C GLY A 79 2.40 5.49 -9.59
N PRO A 80 3.05 6.64 -9.77
CA PRO A 80 2.43 7.86 -10.27
C PRO A 80 1.63 7.68 -11.57
N GLY A 81 0.59 8.50 -11.73
CA GLY A 81 -0.27 8.51 -12.93
C GLY A 81 -1.17 7.29 -13.04
N THR A 82 -1.36 6.59 -11.93
CA THR A 82 -2.19 5.38 -11.88
C THR A 82 -3.55 5.69 -11.31
N ALA A 83 -4.62 5.25 -11.99
CA ALA A 83 -5.99 5.48 -11.54
C ALA A 83 -6.87 4.24 -11.67
N GLN A 84 -7.89 4.11 -10.83
CA GLN A 84 -8.91 3.06 -10.93
C GLN A 84 -8.29 1.66 -10.89
N VAL A 85 -7.64 1.32 -9.78
CA VAL A 85 -7.07 -0.02 -9.56
C VAL A 85 -7.91 -0.73 -8.52
N THR A 86 -8.37 -1.94 -8.87
CA THR A 86 -9.05 -2.82 -7.91
C THR A 86 -8.19 -4.04 -7.65
N VAL A 87 -7.89 -4.30 -6.39
CA VAL A 87 -7.14 -5.45 -5.95
C VAL A 87 -8.00 -6.30 -5.03
N ARG A 88 -8.14 -7.57 -5.40
CA ARG A 88 -8.73 -8.62 -4.59
C ARG A 88 -7.63 -9.63 -4.31
N ASP A 89 -7.26 -9.79 -3.06
CA ASP A 89 -6.13 -10.61 -2.58
C ASP A 89 -4.73 -10.03 -2.91
N VAL A 90 -4.08 -9.42 -1.89
CA VAL A 90 -2.68 -8.90 -1.78
C VAL A 90 -2.54 -7.34 -1.81
N VAL A 91 -1.53 -6.72 -1.15
CA VAL A 91 -1.31 -5.23 -1.10
C VAL A 91 0.18 -4.81 -1.10
N GLY A 92 0.54 -3.62 -1.63
CA GLY A 92 1.87 -2.97 -1.52
C GLY A 92 1.83 -1.42 -1.57
N SER A 93 2.89 -0.72 -2.03
CA SER A 93 3.17 0.71 -1.71
C SER A 93 3.29 1.73 -2.87
N LEU A 94 3.42 3.04 -2.57
CA LEU A 94 3.44 4.20 -3.52
C LEU A 94 4.70 5.09 -3.47
N GLY A 95 5.00 5.85 -4.55
CA GLY A 95 5.85 7.08 -4.58
C GLY A 95 7.39 6.93 -4.65
N LYS A 96 8.08 7.62 -5.59
CA LYS A 96 9.56 7.68 -5.71
C LYS A 96 10.19 8.81 -6.56
N PHE A 97 9.54 9.33 -7.60
CA PHE A 97 10.21 10.08 -8.68
C PHE A 97 9.88 11.58 -8.70
N PRO A 98 10.66 12.45 -9.37
CA PRO A 98 10.28 13.84 -9.60
C PRO A 98 9.17 13.96 -10.67
N LYS A 99 8.26 14.94 -10.52
CA LYS A 99 7.08 15.17 -11.37
C LYS A 99 6.09 13.99 -11.39
N GLU A 100 5.77 13.46 -10.21
CA GLU A 100 4.76 12.41 -10.09
C GLU A 100 3.37 12.95 -10.45
N GLU A 101 2.67 12.25 -11.35
CA GLU A 101 1.25 12.42 -11.57
C GLU A 101 0.43 11.83 -10.40
N ASP A 102 -0.80 12.28 -10.26
CA ASP A 102 -1.71 11.86 -9.20
C ASP A 102 -2.00 10.35 -9.21
N VAL A 103 -2.36 9.82 -8.04
CA VAL A 103 -2.89 8.46 -7.87
C VAL A 103 -4.30 8.55 -7.32
N GLN A 104 -5.26 7.90 -7.97
CA GLN A 104 -6.68 8.03 -7.60
C GLN A 104 -7.47 6.72 -7.72
N GLY A 105 -8.41 6.49 -6.81
CA GLY A 105 -9.42 5.44 -6.98
C GLY A 105 -8.82 4.04 -6.84
N ILE A 106 -8.19 3.81 -5.69
CA ILE A 106 -7.57 2.53 -5.36
C ILE A 106 -8.54 1.80 -4.43
N HIS A 107 -8.97 0.61 -4.83
CA HIS A 107 -9.87 -0.24 -4.06
C HIS A 107 -9.20 -1.58 -3.77
N VAL A 108 -8.95 -1.86 -2.50
CA VAL A 108 -8.33 -3.10 -2.05
C VAL A 108 -9.32 -3.79 -1.13
N GLU A 109 -9.74 -5.00 -1.49
CA GLU A 109 -10.77 -5.71 -0.74
C GLU A 109 -10.51 -7.21 -0.60
N ASN A 110 -11.04 -7.80 0.49
CA ASN A 110 -11.05 -9.25 0.72
C ASN A 110 -9.65 -9.90 0.76
N CYS A 111 -8.61 -9.18 1.17
CA CYS A 111 -7.24 -9.70 1.20
C CYS A 111 -6.88 -10.33 2.55
N THR A 112 -6.02 -11.35 2.51
CA THR A 112 -5.23 -11.79 3.67
C THR A 112 -3.76 -11.40 3.49
N ILE A 113 -3.19 -10.71 4.47
CA ILE A 113 -1.77 -10.31 4.53
C ILE A 113 -1.14 -11.03 5.70
N SER A 114 0.00 -11.69 5.51
CA SER A 114 0.62 -12.50 6.56
C SER A 114 2.12 -12.38 6.55
N ASP A 115 2.72 -12.30 7.75
CA ASP A 115 4.17 -12.33 7.97
C ASP A 115 4.95 -11.27 7.18
N THR A 116 4.35 -10.08 7.00
CA THR A 116 4.96 -8.95 6.30
C THR A 116 5.45 -7.87 7.27
N THR A 117 6.42 -7.08 6.81
CA THR A 117 6.88 -5.89 7.54
C THR A 117 5.82 -4.79 7.56
N THR A 118 5.01 -4.67 6.51
CA THR A 118 3.94 -3.69 6.39
C THR A 118 2.68 -4.32 5.80
N GLY A 119 1.51 -3.88 6.25
CA GLY A 119 0.22 -4.25 5.66
C GLY A 119 -0.17 -3.26 4.57
N LEU A 120 -1.11 -2.38 4.90
CA LEU A 120 -1.55 -1.30 4.03
C LEU A 120 -0.65 -0.09 4.25
N ARG A 121 0.01 0.38 3.19
CA ARG A 121 0.98 1.47 3.29
C ARG A 121 0.79 2.50 2.17
N ILE A 122 0.55 3.74 2.56
CA ILE A 122 0.71 4.92 1.71
C ILE A 122 2.00 5.60 2.13
N LYS A 123 2.92 5.82 1.21
CA LYS A 123 4.18 6.52 1.51
C LYS A 123 4.45 7.61 0.47
N THR A 124 4.93 8.75 0.91
CA THR A 124 5.34 9.85 0.03
C THR A 124 6.70 10.37 0.50
N TRP A 125 7.56 10.72 -0.44
CA TRP A 125 8.89 11.23 -0.11
C TRP A 125 8.77 12.64 0.48
N ALA A 126 9.57 12.92 1.50
CA ALA A 126 9.88 14.30 1.86
C ALA A 126 10.58 14.99 0.68
N ASP A 127 10.36 16.29 0.49
CA ASP A 127 10.93 17.05 -0.64
C ASP A 127 10.58 16.50 -2.05
N SER A 128 9.44 15.81 -2.18
CA SER A 128 8.94 15.34 -3.49
C SER A 128 8.34 16.48 -4.31
N ALA A 129 8.07 16.23 -5.58
CA ALA A 129 7.17 17.10 -6.35
C ALA A 129 5.75 17.07 -5.75
N SER A 130 5.01 18.17 -5.90
CA SER A 130 3.60 18.23 -5.52
C SER A 130 2.76 17.30 -6.40
N SER A 131 1.93 16.49 -5.76
CA SER A 131 0.94 15.62 -6.38
C SER A 131 -0.18 15.31 -5.36
N SER A 132 -1.08 14.40 -5.71
CA SER A 132 -2.12 13.94 -4.79
C SER A 132 -2.34 12.43 -4.84
N ALA A 133 -2.76 11.89 -3.70
CA ALA A 133 -3.26 10.53 -3.54
C ALA A 133 -4.66 10.61 -2.91
N SER A 134 -5.69 10.20 -3.66
CA SER A 134 -7.07 10.38 -3.21
C SER A 134 -8.01 9.22 -3.54
N ASN A 135 -9.09 9.12 -2.77
CA ASN A 135 -10.14 8.11 -2.96
C ASN A 135 -9.60 6.68 -2.90
N PHE A 136 -8.97 6.34 -1.77
CA PHE A 136 -8.49 4.99 -1.52
C PHE A 136 -9.39 4.30 -0.51
N THR A 137 -9.81 3.08 -0.83
CA THR A 137 -10.61 2.23 0.06
C THR A 137 -9.88 0.92 0.27
N TYR A 138 -9.66 0.59 1.53
CA TYR A 138 -9.17 -0.70 1.98
C TYR A 138 -10.25 -1.33 2.85
N GLU A 139 -10.84 -2.44 2.41
CA GLU A 139 -11.93 -3.08 3.15
C GLU A 139 -11.82 -4.60 3.25
N ASP A 140 -12.37 -5.16 4.33
CA ASP A 140 -12.43 -6.62 4.55
C ASP A 140 -11.05 -7.29 4.51
N ILE A 141 -10.07 -6.72 5.24
CA ILE A 141 -8.69 -7.18 5.26
C ILE A 141 -8.40 -8.00 6.52
N VAL A 142 -7.80 -9.18 6.36
CA VAL A 142 -7.27 -10.00 7.46
C VAL A 142 -5.75 -9.87 7.50
N MET A 143 -5.20 -9.54 8.66
CA MET A 143 -3.76 -9.44 8.88
C MET A 143 -3.30 -10.50 9.88
N ASN A 144 -2.25 -11.25 9.56
CA ASN A 144 -1.68 -12.24 10.46
C ASN A 144 -0.21 -11.89 10.69
N ASN A 145 0.16 -11.59 11.94
CA ASN A 145 1.55 -11.36 12.31
C ASN A 145 2.25 -10.25 11.49
N VAL A 146 1.51 -9.22 11.09
CA VAL A 146 2.05 -8.10 10.29
C VAL A 146 2.72 -7.07 11.21
N ALA A 147 3.95 -6.66 10.93
CA ALA A 147 4.67 -5.77 11.85
C ALA A 147 4.08 -4.35 11.88
N ASN A 148 3.77 -3.76 10.73
CA ASN A 148 3.15 -2.43 10.65
C ASN A 148 1.86 -2.49 9.81
N PRO A 149 0.72 -2.82 10.42
CA PRO A 149 -0.54 -3.10 9.75
C PRO A 149 -1.06 -1.97 8.84
N ILE A 150 -1.25 -0.77 9.38
CA ILE A 150 -1.82 0.38 8.66
C ILE A 150 -0.86 1.56 8.81
N ILE A 151 -0.32 2.05 7.69
CA ILE A 151 0.65 3.15 7.67
C ILE A 151 0.27 4.20 6.64
N ILE A 152 0.32 5.46 7.06
CA ILE A 152 0.62 6.60 6.17
C ILE A 152 1.97 7.17 6.61
N ASP A 153 2.92 7.29 5.69
CA ASP A 153 4.25 7.84 5.95
C ASP A 153 4.61 8.90 4.90
N GLN A 154 4.35 10.17 5.23
CA GLN A 154 4.71 11.31 4.38
C GLN A 154 6.10 11.89 4.69
N GLN A 155 6.91 11.19 5.47
CA GLN A 155 8.31 11.53 5.74
C GLN A 155 9.27 10.45 5.22
N TYR A 156 8.77 9.60 4.30
CA TYR A 156 9.48 8.41 3.86
C TYR A 156 10.86 8.75 3.32
N CYS A 157 11.88 8.18 3.95
CA CYS A 157 13.24 8.19 3.44
C CYS A 157 14.01 6.92 3.84
N PRO A 158 14.29 6.02 2.89
CA PRO A 158 14.95 4.75 3.15
C PRO A 158 16.48 4.82 3.12
N TYR A 159 17.09 6.00 2.91
CA TYR A 159 18.53 6.16 2.77
C TYR A 159 19.17 6.80 3.99
N SER A 160 20.46 6.53 4.23
CA SER A 160 21.23 7.13 5.31
C SER A 160 21.43 8.65 5.17
N SER A 161 21.21 9.21 3.97
CA SER A 161 21.28 10.63 3.68
C SER A 161 20.02 11.08 2.97
N CYS A 162 19.18 11.84 3.66
CA CYS A 162 17.97 12.43 3.13
C CYS A 162 18.13 13.94 3.15
N PRO A 163 17.96 14.66 2.04
CA PRO A 163 17.82 16.10 2.06
C PRO A 163 16.41 16.43 2.58
N GLN A 164 16.08 16.07 3.81
CA GLN A 164 14.81 16.45 4.44
C GLN A 164 14.85 17.94 4.78
N LYS A 165 14.77 18.78 3.74
CA LYS A 165 14.69 20.23 3.90
C LYS A 165 13.25 20.67 4.11
N ASP A 166 12.32 20.06 3.37
CA ASP A 166 10.92 20.47 3.34
C ASP A 166 9.97 19.27 3.55
N PRO A 167 8.83 19.47 4.24
CA PRO A 167 7.78 18.45 4.37
C PRO A 167 7.22 18.02 3.01
N SER A 168 6.70 16.79 2.91
CA SER A 168 6.13 16.30 1.64
C SER A 168 4.96 17.19 1.17
N PRO A 169 4.96 17.69 -0.08
CA PRO A 169 3.88 18.51 -0.61
C PRO A 169 2.72 17.69 -1.20
N VAL A 170 2.74 16.36 -1.06
CA VAL A 170 1.70 15.48 -1.58
C VAL A 170 0.44 15.58 -0.73
N LYS A 171 -0.69 15.88 -1.37
CA LYS A 171 -2.00 15.93 -0.69
C LYS A 171 -2.61 14.54 -0.61
N ILE A 172 -2.95 14.10 0.59
CA ILE A 172 -3.66 12.83 0.80
C ILE A 172 -5.07 13.16 1.28
N SER A 173 -6.10 12.64 0.59
CA SER A 173 -7.48 12.82 1.01
C SER A 173 -8.38 11.62 0.72
N ASP A 174 -9.48 11.51 1.45
CA ASP A 174 -10.55 10.54 1.18
C ASP A 174 -10.01 9.09 1.21
N ILE A 175 -9.42 8.74 2.36
CA ILE A 175 -8.83 7.43 2.60
C ILE A 175 -9.72 6.68 3.60
N SER A 176 -10.23 5.52 3.23
CA SER A 176 -11.09 4.69 4.08
C SER A 176 -10.42 3.35 4.38
N PHE A 177 -10.26 3.05 5.67
CA PHE A 177 -9.87 1.75 6.17
C PHE A 177 -11.08 1.14 6.89
N LYS A 178 -11.56 -0.02 6.44
CA LYS A 178 -12.83 -0.60 6.91
C LYS A 178 -12.73 -2.09 7.18
N ASN A 179 -13.27 -2.58 8.30
CA ASN A 179 -13.32 -4.01 8.65
C ASN A 179 -11.95 -4.69 8.49
N ILE A 180 -10.94 -4.14 9.16
CA ILE A 180 -9.57 -4.65 9.13
C ILE A 180 -9.30 -5.36 10.45
N ARG A 181 -8.97 -6.65 10.39
CA ARG A 181 -8.84 -7.47 11.60
C ARG A 181 -7.63 -8.39 11.59
N GLY A 182 -7.24 -8.84 12.78
CA GLY A 182 -6.26 -9.91 12.97
C GLY A 182 -5.15 -9.52 13.94
N THR A 183 -3.90 -9.82 13.62
CA THR A 183 -2.76 -9.70 14.55
C THR A 183 -1.59 -8.89 13.99
N THR A 184 -0.89 -8.23 14.90
CA THR A 184 0.34 -7.48 14.64
C THR A 184 1.51 -8.01 15.46
N SER A 185 2.71 -7.98 14.87
CA SER A 185 3.97 -8.31 15.56
C SER A 185 4.67 -7.08 16.14
N SER A 186 4.13 -5.87 15.94
CA SER A 186 4.57 -4.66 16.64
C SER A 186 3.46 -4.04 17.46
N LYS A 187 3.85 -3.27 18.49
CA LYS A 187 2.92 -2.58 19.38
C LYS A 187 2.08 -1.53 18.64
N VAL A 188 2.65 -0.82 17.66
CA VAL A 188 1.94 0.24 16.94
C VAL A 188 1.26 -0.36 15.71
N ALA A 189 -0.05 -0.61 15.81
CA ALA A 189 -0.82 -1.22 14.73
C ALA A 189 -1.25 -0.21 13.65
N VAL A 190 -1.52 1.04 14.05
CA VAL A 190 -1.93 2.12 13.16
C VAL A 190 -0.97 3.28 13.33
N ASN A 191 -0.30 3.69 12.26
CA ASN A 191 0.63 4.82 12.28
C ASN A 191 0.36 5.75 11.10
N LEU A 192 -0.28 6.89 11.36
CA LEU A 192 -0.64 7.87 10.33
C LEU A 192 0.21 9.13 10.51
N LEU A 193 1.39 9.13 9.90
CA LEU A 193 2.34 10.24 9.90
C LEU A 193 2.16 11.08 8.64
N CYS A 194 1.38 12.14 8.75
CA CYS A 194 1.07 13.04 7.64
C CYS A 194 1.92 14.32 7.67
N SER A 195 2.03 14.95 6.51
CA SER A 195 2.89 16.10 6.28
C SER A 195 2.44 17.32 7.10
N GLU A 196 3.39 18.07 7.65
CA GLU A 196 3.12 19.36 8.28
C GLU A 196 2.72 20.44 7.27
N ALA A 197 3.13 20.29 5.99
CA ALA A 197 2.74 21.22 4.93
C ALA A 197 1.27 21.04 4.51
N PHE A 198 0.75 19.82 4.56
CA PHE A 198 -0.63 19.50 4.19
C PHE A 198 -1.17 18.37 5.07
N LEU A 199 -2.15 18.71 5.93
CA LEU A 199 -2.85 17.71 6.73
C LEU A 199 -3.62 16.76 5.82
N SER A 200 -3.52 15.46 6.07
CA SER A 200 -4.37 14.48 5.39
C SER A 200 -5.83 14.68 5.78
N GLN A 201 -6.72 14.76 4.80
CA GLN A 201 -8.14 15.08 5.02
C GLN A 201 -9.05 13.87 4.79
N ASN A 202 -10.18 13.82 5.50
CA ASN A 202 -11.21 12.80 5.32
C ASN A 202 -10.66 11.37 5.44
N VAL A 203 -9.76 11.13 6.39
CA VAL A 203 -9.30 9.78 6.71
C VAL A 203 -10.33 9.10 7.61
N LYS A 204 -10.76 7.90 7.27
CA LYS A 204 -11.75 7.13 8.03
C LYS A 204 -11.15 5.81 8.51
N LEU A 205 -11.28 5.55 9.81
CA LEU A 205 -11.03 4.24 10.42
C LEU A 205 -12.37 3.64 10.86
N ASP A 206 -12.78 2.51 10.30
CA ASP A 206 -14.08 1.89 10.57
C ASP A 206 -13.90 0.40 10.86
N ASP A 207 -14.30 -0.07 12.04
CA ASP A 207 -14.12 -1.47 12.45
C ASP A 207 -12.67 -1.98 12.30
N ILE A 208 -11.74 -1.39 13.06
CA ILE A 208 -10.33 -1.79 13.11
C ILE A 208 -10.07 -2.64 14.36
N LYS A 209 -9.64 -3.89 14.16
CA LYS A 209 -9.38 -4.88 15.22
C LYS A 209 -8.05 -5.63 15.02
N LEU A 210 -6.95 -5.03 15.41
CA LEU A 210 -5.58 -5.54 15.29
C LEU A 210 -4.97 -5.81 16.67
N GLU A 211 -4.89 -7.08 17.05
CA GLU A 211 -4.38 -7.53 18.35
C GLU A 211 -2.85 -7.69 18.31
N TYR A 212 -2.14 -7.18 19.31
CA TYR A 212 -0.71 -7.36 19.40
C TYR A 212 -0.38 -8.76 19.93
N ASN A 213 0.54 -9.46 19.26
CA ASN A 213 0.89 -10.85 19.57
C ASN A 213 1.50 -11.06 20.96
N GLU A 214 1.96 -9.99 21.62
CA GLU A 214 2.48 -10.08 22.98
C GLU A 214 1.32 -10.15 24.00
N GLN A 215 1.20 -11.31 24.67
CA GLN A 215 0.11 -11.59 25.60
C GLN A 215 -0.07 -10.49 26.66
N GLY A 216 -1.32 -10.07 26.84
CA GLY A 216 -1.69 -9.07 27.84
C GLY A 216 -1.31 -7.62 27.51
N ARG A 217 -0.72 -7.36 26.34
CA ARG A 217 -0.40 -5.99 25.90
C ARG A 217 -1.29 -5.59 24.72
N PRO A 218 -2.07 -4.50 24.85
CA PRO A 218 -2.85 -3.99 23.72
C PRO A 218 -1.92 -3.36 22.67
N SER A 219 -2.34 -3.42 21.42
CA SER A 219 -1.78 -2.59 20.36
C SER A 219 -2.15 -1.11 20.57
N THR A 220 -1.42 -0.21 19.91
CA THR A 220 -1.64 1.23 19.97
C THR A 220 -1.74 1.85 18.58
N ALA A 221 -2.31 3.05 18.50
CA ALA A 221 -2.37 3.88 17.30
C ALA A 221 -1.62 5.20 17.51
N SER A 222 -1.03 5.76 16.46
CA SER A 222 -0.39 7.07 16.43
C SER A 222 -0.79 7.83 15.19
N CYS A 223 -1.15 9.11 15.35
CA CYS A 223 -1.61 9.98 14.27
C CYS A 223 -0.91 11.34 14.41
N THR A 224 -0.50 11.93 13.30
CA THR A 224 0.12 13.26 13.25
C THR A 224 -0.35 13.96 11.98
N ASN A 225 -0.87 15.18 12.11
CA ASN A 225 -1.39 15.99 10.99
C ASN A 225 -2.49 15.30 10.17
N VAL A 226 -3.38 14.55 10.84
CA VAL A 226 -4.49 13.85 10.19
C VAL A 226 -5.80 14.42 10.67
N LYS A 227 -6.70 14.73 9.74
CA LYS A 227 -8.09 15.05 10.02
C LYS A 227 -8.97 13.92 9.52
N GLY A 228 -9.68 13.28 10.43
CA GLY A 228 -10.45 12.10 10.13
C GLY A 228 -11.55 11.82 11.14
N VAL A 229 -12.20 10.68 10.96
CA VAL A 229 -13.21 10.16 11.88
C VAL A 229 -13.00 8.67 12.09
N SER A 230 -13.38 8.18 13.27
CA SER A 230 -13.45 6.75 13.55
C SER A 230 -14.88 6.31 13.81
N ALA A 231 -15.19 5.06 13.48
CA ALA A 231 -16.49 4.44 13.72
C ALA A 231 -16.33 2.94 14.05
N GLY A 232 -17.37 2.36 14.66
CA GLY A 232 -17.40 0.93 14.97
C GLY A 232 -16.35 0.51 16.01
N VAL A 233 -15.89 -0.73 15.91
CA VAL A 233 -14.86 -1.30 16.81
C VAL A 233 -13.50 -0.65 16.54
N GLN A 234 -12.81 -0.21 17.60
CA GLN A 234 -11.44 0.33 17.50
C GLN A 234 -10.55 -0.34 18.55
N ALA A 235 -9.78 -1.33 18.11
CA ALA A 235 -8.70 -1.98 18.85
C ALA A 235 -7.51 -2.10 17.88
N PRO A 236 -6.50 -1.22 17.94
CA PRO A 236 -6.21 -0.27 19.01
C PRO A 236 -7.23 0.87 19.13
N PRO A 237 -7.32 1.55 20.30
CA PRO A 237 -8.05 2.80 20.41
C PRO A 237 -7.60 3.79 19.32
N THR A 238 -8.56 4.49 18.72
CA THR A 238 -8.34 5.46 17.65
C THR A 238 -7.35 6.57 18.07
N CYS A 239 -6.56 7.05 17.11
CA CYS A 239 -5.78 8.29 17.23
C CYS A 239 -6.33 9.45 16.40
N LEU A 240 -7.44 9.23 15.68
CA LEU A 240 -8.25 10.24 15.00
C LEU A 240 -9.31 10.81 15.93
#